data_AF-A0A1W9W3V3-F1
#
_entry.id   AF-A0A1W9W3V3-F1
#
_cell.length_a   1.000
_cell.length_b   1.000
_cell.length_c   1.000
_cell.angle_alpha   90.00
_cell.angle_beta   90.00
_cell.angle_gamma   90.00
#
_symmetry.space_group_name_H-M   'P 1'
#
loop_
_entity.id
_entity.type
_entity.pdbx_description
1 polymer ?
#
loop_
_entity_poly.entity_id
_entity_poly.type
_entity_poly.pdbx_seq_one_letter_code
_entity_poly.pdbx_strand_id
1 'polypeptide(L)'
;GKQLMDLHVNFETVEPYPLIRQDKKGFENLSCLKPKLKADKLHGRIILDDMTTLEGVPDVAWEYKLGNRSALEWVLDRYKERKPRDPTIREKFDVYRFADYKEHVIDLLCRVCTVSVETMKIIELSKKVSI
;
A
#
# COMPACT_ATOMS: atom_id res chain seq x y z
N GLY A 1 1.46 -1.57 23.77
CA GLY A 1 1.09 -0.14 23.88
C GLY A 1 2.11 0.74 23.18
N LYS A 2 3.21 1.08 23.85
CA LYS A 2 4.25 2.00 23.37
C LYS A 2 4.88 1.61 22.01
N GLN A 3 5.26 0.34 21.83
CA GLN A 3 5.83 -0.17 20.57
C GLN A 3 4.88 -0.01 19.37
N LEU A 4 3.56 -0.13 19.54
CA LEU A 4 2.61 0.08 18.46
C LEU A 4 2.53 1.57 18.08
N MET A 5 2.52 2.46 19.07
CA MET A 5 2.53 3.91 18.84
C MET A 5 3.80 4.35 18.12
N ASP A 6 4.97 3.91 18.57
CA ASP A 6 6.24 4.26 17.92
C ASP A 6 6.32 3.74 16.48
N LEU A 7 5.76 2.56 16.21
CA LEU A 7 5.71 1.97 14.87
C LEU A 7 4.77 2.73 13.91
N HIS A 8 3.67 3.30 14.43
CA HIS A 8 2.70 4.08 13.65
C HIS A 8 3.06 5.55 13.50
N VAL A 9 3.87 6.09 14.42
CA VAL A 9 4.40 7.47 14.33
C VAL A 9 5.64 7.51 13.45
N ASN A 10 6.49 6.46 13.51
CA ASN A 10 7.75 6.39 12.78
C ASN A 10 7.73 5.34 11.65
N PHE A 11 6.57 5.04 11.06
CA PHE A 11 6.48 4.07 9.95
C PHE A 11 7.39 4.48 8.77
N GLU A 12 7.67 5.77 8.62
CA GLU A 12 8.60 6.32 7.63
C GLU A 12 10.09 6.02 7.92
N THR A 13 10.43 5.45 9.07
CA THR A 13 11.82 5.05 9.38
C THR A 13 12.00 3.55 9.50
N VAL A 14 10.93 2.77 9.30
CA VAL A 14 10.96 1.30 9.35
C VAL A 14 11.61 0.75 8.09
N GLU A 15 12.40 -0.32 8.24
CA GLU A 15 12.98 -1.00 7.09
C GLU A 15 11.88 -1.57 6.17
N PRO A 16 11.91 -1.25 4.86
CA PRO A 16 10.89 -1.68 3.93
C PRO A 16 10.92 -3.20 3.75
N TYR A 17 9.74 -3.83 3.73
CA TYR A 17 9.63 -5.25 3.47
C TYR A 17 10.14 -5.55 2.06
N PRO A 18 10.90 -6.64 1.84
CA PRO A 18 11.50 -6.95 0.54
C PRO A 18 10.47 -7.49 -0.46
N LEU A 19 9.46 -6.68 -0.80
CA LEU A 19 8.48 -7.00 -1.83
C LEU A 19 9.15 -7.03 -3.21
N ILE A 20 8.71 -7.97 -4.04
CA ILE A 20 9.25 -8.16 -5.39
C ILE A 20 8.46 -7.28 -6.34
N ARG A 21 9.09 -6.27 -6.91
CA ARG A 21 8.50 -5.45 -7.97
C ARG A 21 8.60 -6.18 -9.32
N GLN A 22 7.45 -6.44 -9.92
CA GLN A 22 7.31 -6.93 -11.28
C GLN A 22 6.82 -5.80 -12.19
N ASP A 23 7.68 -5.35 -13.08
CA ASP A 23 7.33 -4.44 -14.16
C ASP A 23 7.19 -5.23 -15.47
N LYS A 24 6.02 -5.15 -16.10
CA LYS A 24 5.86 -5.67 -17.46
C LYS A 24 6.78 -4.90 -18.40
N LYS A 25 7.37 -5.56 -19.38
CA LYS A 25 8.14 -4.90 -20.45
C LYS A 25 7.22 -4.68 -21.65
N GLY A 26 7.23 -3.47 -22.24
CA GLY A 26 6.58 -3.24 -23.54
C GLY A 26 5.63 -2.04 -23.69
N PHE A 27 5.57 -1.10 -22.76
CA PHE A 27 4.90 0.20 -23.01
C PHE A 27 5.93 1.33 -23.06
N GLU A 28 6.11 1.91 -24.24
CA GLU A 28 7.03 3.03 -24.49
C GLU A 28 6.43 4.38 -24.05
N ASN A 29 5.13 4.43 -23.72
CA ASN A 29 4.44 5.62 -23.23
C ASN A 29 3.98 5.45 -21.77
N LEU A 30 4.83 5.90 -20.83
CA LEU A 30 4.52 5.98 -19.39
C LEU A 30 3.33 6.92 -19.10
N SER A 31 3.04 7.85 -20.01
CA SER A 31 2.00 8.89 -19.90
C SER A 31 0.56 8.39 -19.99
N CYS A 32 0.32 7.13 -20.39
CA CYS A 32 -1.02 6.55 -20.46
C CYS A 32 -1.30 5.43 -19.44
N LEU A 33 -0.40 5.22 -18.47
CA LEU A 33 -0.57 4.18 -17.45
C LEU A 33 -1.81 4.47 -16.61
N LYS A 34 -2.76 3.52 -16.58
CA LYS A 34 -3.97 3.67 -15.78
C LYS A 34 -3.70 3.14 -14.38
N PRO A 35 -3.83 3.97 -13.33
CA PRO A 35 -3.73 3.48 -11.96
C PRO A 35 -4.87 2.50 -11.66
N LYS A 36 -4.51 1.34 -11.11
CA LYS A 36 -5.46 0.30 -10.67
C LYS A 36 -5.58 0.25 -9.16
N LEU A 37 -4.45 0.36 -8.45
CA LEU A 37 -4.37 0.38 -6.98
C LEU A 37 -5.27 -0.66 -6.30
N LYS A 38 -4.99 -1.94 -6.60
CA LYS A 38 -5.80 -3.07 -6.17
C LYS A 38 -4.96 -4.09 -5.39
N ALA A 39 -5.47 -4.52 -4.24
CA ALA A 39 -4.93 -5.64 -3.49
C ALA A 39 -5.51 -6.98 -4.00
N ASP A 40 -4.64 -7.94 -4.27
CA ASP A 40 -4.94 -9.33 -4.61
C ASP A 40 -4.41 -10.23 -3.48
N LYS A 41 -5.23 -10.33 -2.42
CA LYS A 41 -4.88 -11.04 -1.17
C LYS A 41 -4.68 -12.54 -1.41
N LEU A 42 -5.41 -13.12 -2.35
CA LEU A 42 -5.35 -14.57 -2.66
C LEU A 42 -3.99 -14.99 -3.21
N HIS A 43 -3.29 -14.08 -3.89
CA HIS A 43 -1.99 -14.35 -4.50
C HIS A 43 -0.84 -13.58 -3.82
N GLY A 44 -1.12 -12.83 -2.75
CA GLY A 44 -0.12 -11.98 -2.09
C GLY A 44 0.44 -10.88 -2.99
N ARG A 45 -0.41 -10.25 -3.83
CA ARG A 45 0.00 -9.23 -4.80
C ARG A 45 -0.70 -7.90 -4.61
N ILE A 46 -0.03 -6.82 -4.99
CA ILE A 46 -0.58 -5.46 -5.06
C ILE A 46 -0.36 -4.92 -6.46
N ILE A 47 -1.45 -4.70 -7.19
CA ILE A 47 -1.44 -4.18 -8.55
C ILE A 47 -1.55 -2.66 -8.49
N LEU A 48 -0.50 -1.95 -8.88
CA LEU A 48 -0.47 -0.49 -8.83
C LEU A 48 -1.07 0.13 -10.08
N ASP A 49 -0.66 -0.35 -11.24
CA ASP A 49 -1.12 0.08 -12.55
C ASP A 49 -1.13 -1.10 -13.56
N ASP A 50 -1.24 -0.81 -14.86
CA ASP A 50 -1.21 -1.84 -15.90
C ASP A 50 0.13 -2.59 -16.03
N MET A 51 1.22 -1.98 -15.54
CA MET A 51 2.60 -2.41 -15.74
C MET A 51 3.26 -2.90 -14.47
N THR A 52 3.01 -2.26 -13.34
CA THR A 52 3.71 -2.51 -12.08
C THR A 52 2.83 -3.23 -11.09
N THR A 53 3.34 -4.37 -10.62
CA THR A 53 2.75 -5.18 -9.56
C THR A 53 3.81 -5.48 -8.50
N LEU A 54 3.45 -5.39 -7.22
CA LEU A 54 4.28 -5.86 -6.11
C LEU A 54 3.81 -7.25 -5.72
N GLU A 55 4.74 -8.18 -5.57
CA GLU A 55 4.50 -9.57 -5.19
C GLU A 55 5.26 -9.93 -3.91
N GLY A 56 4.88 -11.03 -3.26
CA GLY A 56 5.51 -11.51 -2.03
C GLY A 56 4.95 -10.87 -0.76
N VAL A 57 3.72 -10.33 -0.80
CA VAL A 57 3.05 -9.85 0.41
C VAL A 57 2.61 -11.06 1.23
N PRO A 58 3.11 -11.22 2.47
CA PRO A 58 2.76 -12.37 3.31
C PRO A 58 1.31 -12.27 3.79
N ASP A 59 0.64 -13.41 3.97
CA ASP A 59 -0.79 -13.46 4.32
C ASP A 59 -1.10 -12.72 5.62
N VAL A 60 -0.20 -12.83 6.60
CA VAL A 60 -0.29 -12.17 7.91
C VAL A 60 -0.35 -10.64 7.79
N ALA A 61 0.24 -10.04 6.74
CA ALA A 61 0.17 -8.60 6.55
C ALA A 61 -1.26 -8.12 6.23
N TRP A 62 -2.11 -8.99 5.68
CA TRP A 62 -3.52 -8.69 5.41
C TRP A 62 -4.41 -8.82 6.64
N GLU A 63 -3.96 -9.56 7.66
CA GLU A 63 -4.68 -9.74 8.92
C GLU A 63 -4.65 -8.48 9.78
N TYR A 64 -3.62 -7.63 9.61
CA TYR A 64 -3.56 -6.35 10.29
C TYR A 64 -4.59 -5.37 9.73
N LYS A 65 -5.76 -5.33 10.37
CA LYS A 65 -6.93 -4.54 9.97
C LYS A 65 -7.10 -3.26 10.79
N LEU A 66 -7.34 -2.17 10.08
CA LEU A 66 -7.75 -0.87 10.62
C LEU A 66 -9.24 -0.68 10.27
N GLY A 67 -10.12 -1.17 11.14
CA GLY A 67 -11.55 -1.26 10.88
C GLY A 67 -11.88 -2.38 9.87
N ASN A 68 -12.51 -2.04 8.75
CA ASN A 68 -12.99 -3.02 7.77
C ASN A 68 -11.96 -3.41 6.69
N ARG A 69 -10.76 -2.81 6.72
CA ARG A 69 -9.72 -2.97 5.68
C ARG A 69 -8.36 -3.18 6.32
N SER A 70 -7.47 -3.84 5.60
CA SER A 70 -6.06 -3.94 5.98
C SER A 70 -5.34 -2.59 5.86
N ALA A 71 -4.23 -2.42 6.58
CA ALA A 71 -3.41 -1.21 6.48
C ALA A 71 -2.92 -0.96 5.04
N LEU A 72 -2.58 -2.03 4.29
CA LEU A 72 -2.18 -1.95 2.88
C LEU A 72 -3.32 -1.43 1.99
N GLU A 73 -4.56 -1.90 2.21
CA GLU A 73 -5.73 -1.40 1.47
C GLU A 73 -6.03 0.08 1.76
N TRP A 74 -5.76 0.54 2.98
CA TRP A 74 -5.89 1.95 3.34
C TRP A 74 -4.95 2.84 2.54
N VAL A 75 -3.69 2.41 2.35
CA VAL A 75 -2.74 3.12 1.49
C VAL A 75 -3.28 3.20 0.06
N LEU A 76 -3.70 2.08 -0.53
CA LEU A 76 -4.23 2.06 -1.90
C LEU A 76 -5.43 3.00 -2.10
N ASP A 77 -6.37 3.01 -1.15
CA ASP A 77 -7.55 3.87 -1.23
C ASP A 77 -7.24 5.36 -1.10
N ARG A 78 -6.18 5.71 -0.37
CA ARG A 78 -5.73 7.10 -0.17
C ARG A 78 -5.16 7.71 -1.44
N TYR A 79 -4.42 6.92 -2.22
CA TYR A 79 -3.76 7.36 -3.45
C TYR A 79 -4.61 7.15 -4.71
N LYS A 80 -5.82 6.62 -4.57
CA LYS A 80 -6.74 6.42 -5.69
C LYS A 80 -7.16 7.76 -6.29
N GLU A 81 -6.90 7.92 -7.59
CA GLU A 81 -7.34 9.10 -8.33
C GLU A 81 -8.86 9.23 -8.26
N ARG A 82 -9.34 10.34 -7.68
CA ARG A 82 -10.75 10.70 -7.64
C ARG A 82 -10.95 11.93 -8.49
N LYS A 83 -11.65 11.78 -9.61
CA LYS A 83 -12.03 12.94 -10.42
C LYS A 83 -13.20 13.67 -9.76
N PRO A 84 -13.10 14.99 -9.54
CA PRO A 84 -14.26 15.79 -9.15
C PRO A 84 -15.40 15.58 -10.15
N ARG A 85 -16.62 15.42 -9.65
CA ARG A 85 -17.82 15.28 -10.50
C ARG A 85 -18.20 16.60 -11.17
N ASP A 86 -17.86 17.72 -10.54
CA ASP A 86 -18.12 19.05 -11.07
C ASP A 86 -17.13 19.40 -12.18
N PRO A 87 -17.59 19.69 -13.42
CA PRO A 87 -16.74 19.99 -14.55
C PRO A 87 -15.94 21.31 -14.36
N THR A 88 -16.49 22.29 -13.64
CA THR A 88 -15.83 23.58 -13.36
C THR A 88 -14.64 23.41 -12.42
N ILE A 89 -14.74 22.46 -11.49
CA ILE A 89 -13.66 22.11 -10.56
C ILE A 89 -12.65 21.19 -11.26
N ARG A 90 -13.10 20.29 -12.13
CA ARG A 90 -12.23 19.39 -12.90
C ARG A 90 -11.23 20.16 -13.78
N GLU A 91 -11.65 21.20 -14.48
CA GLU A 91 -10.73 21.98 -15.34
C GLU A 91 -9.66 22.74 -14.55
N LYS A 92 -9.95 23.14 -13.31
CA LYS A 92 -9.02 23.95 -12.49
C LYS A 92 -8.18 23.14 -11.50
N PHE A 93 -8.60 21.93 -11.12
CA PHE A 93 -8.00 21.19 -10.01
C PHE A 93 -7.66 19.71 -10.30
N ASP A 94 -7.77 19.22 -11.54
CA ASP A 94 -7.33 17.85 -11.93
C ASP A 94 -5.80 17.74 -12.13
N VAL A 95 -5.03 18.22 -11.15
CA VAL A 95 -3.55 18.25 -11.19
C VAL A 95 -2.93 16.97 -10.63
N TYR A 96 -3.67 16.20 -9.82
CA TYR A 96 -3.16 14.97 -9.21
C TYR A 96 -3.03 13.84 -10.25
N ARG A 97 -1.84 13.27 -10.36
CA ARG A 97 -1.54 12.06 -11.14
C ARG A 97 -0.83 11.07 -10.25
N PHE A 98 -1.35 9.84 -10.17
CA PHE A 98 -0.70 8.76 -9.42
C PHE A 98 0.70 8.47 -9.93
N ALA A 99 0.95 8.64 -11.23
CA ALA A 99 2.25 8.45 -11.85
C ALA A 99 3.37 9.23 -11.13
N ASP A 100 3.08 10.45 -10.66
CA ASP A 100 4.06 11.31 -9.98
C ASP A 100 4.41 10.81 -8.56
N TYR A 101 3.50 10.06 -7.93
CA TYR A 101 3.65 9.55 -6.56
C TYR A 101 3.95 8.05 -6.52
N LYS A 102 4.03 7.38 -7.68
CA LYS A 102 4.12 5.93 -7.78
C LYS A 102 5.26 5.33 -6.96
N GLU A 103 6.46 5.87 -7.11
CA GLU A 103 7.64 5.37 -6.38
C GLU A 103 7.51 5.58 -4.87
N HIS A 104 6.93 6.72 -4.45
CA HIS A 104 6.64 6.97 -3.04
C HIS A 104 5.60 5.99 -2.49
N VAL A 105 4.56 5.66 -3.25
CA VAL A 105 3.54 4.68 -2.84
C VAL A 105 4.12 3.27 -2.75
N ILE A 106 5.04 2.90 -3.64
CA ILE A 106 5.74 1.61 -3.58
C ILE A 106 6.53 1.50 -2.26
N ASP A 107 7.38 2.49 -1.97
CA ASP A 107 8.16 2.53 -0.73
C ASP A 107 7.25 2.49 0.51
N LEU A 108 6.16 3.28 0.50
CA LEU A 108 5.16 3.28 1.56
C LEU A 108 4.52 1.90 1.77
N LEU A 109 4.14 1.21 0.69
CA LEU A 109 3.55 -0.14 0.78
C LEU A 109 4.53 -1.16 1.34
N CYS A 110 5.81 -1.11 0.96
CA CYS A 110 6.84 -1.98 1.53
C CYS A 110 6.98 -1.75 3.04
N ARG A 111 7.00 -0.49 3.50
CA ARG A 111 7.10 -0.17 4.93
C ARG A 111 5.86 -0.56 5.71
N VAL A 112 4.67 -0.24 5.18
CA VAL A 112 3.40 -0.64 5.80
C VAL A 112 3.27 -2.16 5.85
N CYS A 113 3.81 -2.88 4.89
CA CYS A 113 3.88 -4.35 4.94
C CYS A 113 4.70 -4.81 6.16
N THR A 114 5.91 -4.27 6.37
CA THR A 114 6.72 -4.56 7.57
C THR A 114 5.95 -4.26 8.85
N VAL A 115 5.34 -3.07 8.93
CA VAL A 115 4.56 -2.63 10.10
C VAL A 115 3.42 -3.61 10.40
N SER A 116 2.70 -4.06 9.37
CA SER A 116 1.63 -5.05 9.52
C SER A 116 2.14 -6.38 10.06
N VAL A 117 3.23 -6.91 9.48
CA VAL A 117 3.82 -8.19 9.90
C VAL A 117 4.32 -8.12 11.35
N GLU A 118 5.08 -7.08 11.70
CA GLU A 118 5.61 -6.90 13.05
C GLU A 118 4.49 -6.68 14.08
N THR A 119 3.43 -5.95 13.70
CA THR A 119 2.28 -5.76 14.58
C THR A 119 1.59 -7.10 14.88
N MET A 120 1.37 -7.93 13.87
CA MET A 120 0.75 -9.23 14.07
C MET A 120 1.63 -10.17 14.91
N LYS A 121 2.95 -10.13 14.73
CA LYS A 121 3.91 -10.85 15.57
C LYS A 121 3.81 -10.46 17.04
N ILE A 122 3.72 -9.15 17.34
CA ILE A 122 3.53 -8.65 18.71
C ILE A 122 2.19 -9.13 19.28
N ILE A 123 1.11 -9.10 18.49
CA ILE A 123 -0.21 -9.56 18.92
C ILE A 123 -0.17 -11.07 19.25
N GLU A 124 0.48 -11.88 18.41
CA GLU A 124 0.60 -13.32 18.63
C GLU A 124 1.41 -13.64 19.91
N LEU A 125 2.54 -12.95 20.10
CA LEU A 125 3.35 -13.08 21.31
C LEU A 125 2.56 -12.70 22.56
N SER A 126 1.78 -11.60 22.51
CA SER A 126 0.94 -11.18 23.63
C SER A 126 -0.13 -12.21 23.99
N LYS A 127 -0.68 -12.94 23.01
CA LYS A 127 -1.65 -14.02 23.27
C LYS A 127 -1.00 -15.22 23.95
N LYS A 128 0.23 -15.57 23.56
CA LYS A 128 0.97 -16.72 24.13
C LYS A 128 1.36 -16.53 25.60
N VAL A 129 1.59 -15.30 26.05
CA VAL A 129 1.94 -15.00 27.45
C VAL A 129 0.73 -15.07 28.41
N SER A 130 -0.49 -15.06 27.88
CA SER A 130 -1.73 -15.14 28.67
C SER A 130 -2.27 -16.56 28.85
N ILE A 131 -1.49 -17.59 28.49
CA ILE A 131 -1.81 -19.02 28.60
C ILE A 131 -0.75 -19.67 29.49
#